data_AF-A0A815DPM8-F1
#
_entry.id   AF-A0A815DPM8-F1
#
_cell.length_a   1.000
_cell.length_b   1.000
_cell.length_c   1.000
_cell.angle_alpha   90.00
_cell.angle_beta   90.00
_cell.angle_gamma   90.00
#
_symmetry.space_group_name_H-M   'P 1'
#
loop_
_entity.id
_entity.type
_entity.pdbx_description
1 polymer ?
#
loop_
_entity_poly.entity_id
_entity_poly.type
_entity_poly.pdbx_seq_one_letter_code
_entity_poly.pdbx_strand_id
1 'polypeptide(L)'
;MVGFDARNKDSVARCYLCQICMLILRNPIQFLCGHRYCHSCLNIKEHSVVKCMTCNAETTYDKIIVDRGCQNDMETLTILCCFCNWNGIFKDYEKHLCTNHMNVSCQYCGKDFVDKNLSIQHESECENMIIDCPFKQYGCIEQFLRKDTHNHLLTEKHQSIMSSVLIESESYLMNIQNNQQLTSTVSNDQLNKTVDIILNSIEVLNDDTQQLHSQTSQAKWLLKDLTGDVSKLSTAVQETQSFITGLTPNHQVLQQNMNSLKQEIEDYQSISYDGTLLWRITDVQKKMADAQSDKAPSIYSPPFYSSPNGYKMRARLYLYGDGTARTTHLSIFFVLMRGTYDALLQFPFNYKVTFCLYDQSDKQEHIIDSFRPDISSMSFQRPRTDMNIASGIPKFFSLTRLQQNNNSYIRDDTMFIKVMVHFREAPKTLLPYIFNINPGLPTILQETMTQQEVEKQKQQSTVDTSVPAVSSTTLNST
;
A
#
# COMPACT_ATOMS: atom_id res chain seq x y z
N MET A 1 -39.84 31.06 -40.42
CA MET A 1 -38.88 31.29 -41.53
C MET A 1 -37.48 30.94 -41.06
N VAL A 2 -36.68 30.31 -41.93
CA VAL A 2 -35.27 29.97 -41.67
C VAL A 2 -34.38 31.15 -42.07
N GLY A 3 -33.46 31.59 -41.20
CA GLY A 3 -32.49 32.67 -41.46
C GLY A 3 -33.04 33.95 -42.10
N PHE A 4 -32.16 34.77 -42.68
CA PHE A 4 -32.46 35.91 -43.55
C PHE A 4 -31.70 35.80 -44.86
N ASP A 5 -32.39 35.95 -45.98
CA ASP A 5 -31.77 36.01 -47.31
C ASP A 5 -31.52 37.47 -47.71
N ALA A 6 -30.35 37.72 -48.27
CA ALA A 6 -29.91 39.04 -48.69
C ALA A 6 -29.03 38.88 -49.92
N ARG A 7 -29.08 39.86 -50.84
CA ARG A 7 -28.29 39.81 -52.08
C ARG A 7 -26.78 39.72 -51.79
N ASN A 8 -26.35 40.29 -50.67
CA ASN A 8 -24.95 40.32 -50.24
C ASN A 8 -24.62 39.30 -49.14
N LYS A 9 -25.41 38.23 -48.96
CA LYS A 9 -25.16 37.23 -47.91
C LYS A 9 -23.76 36.60 -47.97
N ASP A 10 -23.22 36.41 -49.17
CA ASP A 10 -21.90 35.81 -49.37
C ASP A 10 -20.75 36.75 -48.95
N SER A 11 -21.06 38.04 -48.78
CA SER A 11 -20.13 39.07 -48.28
C SER A 11 -20.20 39.22 -46.76
N VAL A 12 -21.16 38.60 -46.09
CA VAL A 12 -21.29 38.62 -44.63
C VAL A 12 -20.31 37.60 -44.03
N ALA A 13 -19.63 37.99 -42.94
CA ALA A 13 -18.69 37.10 -42.28
C ALA A 13 -19.37 35.78 -41.87
N ARG A 14 -18.68 34.65 -42.09
CA ARG A 14 -19.22 33.30 -41.83
C ARG A 14 -19.73 33.08 -40.40
N CYS A 15 -19.22 33.84 -39.42
CA CYS A 15 -19.68 33.78 -38.04
C CYS A 15 -21.14 34.24 -37.84
N TYR A 16 -21.71 34.99 -38.81
CA TYR A 16 -23.10 35.43 -38.82
C TYR A 16 -24.00 34.58 -39.72
N LEU A 17 -23.48 33.49 -40.28
CA LEU A 17 -24.24 32.54 -41.09
C LEU A 17 -24.59 31.30 -40.27
N CYS A 18 -25.80 30.80 -40.46
CA CYS A 18 -26.24 29.56 -39.86
C CYS A 18 -25.59 28.36 -40.55
N GLN A 19 -24.98 27.45 -39.78
CA GLN A 19 -24.34 26.25 -40.36
C GLN A 19 -25.32 25.19 -40.87
N ILE A 20 -26.64 25.42 -40.72
CA ILE A 20 -27.69 24.53 -41.27
C ILE A 20 -28.31 25.14 -42.53
N CYS A 21 -28.85 26.36 -42.46
CA CYS A 21 -29.55 26.96 -43.61
C CYS A 21 -28.65 27.83 -44.50
N MET A 22 -27.40 28.09 -44.10
CA MET A 22 -26.42 28.93 -44.83
C MET A 22 -26.89 30.36 -45.10
N LEU A 23 -27.93 30.81 -44.42
CA LEU A 23 -28.45 32.17 -44.45
C LEU A 23 -27.96 32.95 -43.23
N ILE A 24 -28.13 34.27 -43.27
CA ILE A 24 -27.80 35.15 -42.14
C ILE A 24 -28.64 34.70 -40.93
N LEU A 25 -27.99 34.57 -39.76
CA LEU A 25 -28.58 34.02 -38.55
C LEU A 25 -29.87 34.77 -38.14
N ARG A 26 -30.84 34.01 -37.64
CA ARG A 26 -32.08 34.53 -37.05
C ARG A 26 -32.24 33.91 -35.67
N ASN A 27 -32.29 34.74 -34.63
CA ASN A 27 -32.28 34.31 -33.22
C ASN A 27 -31.13 33.32 -32.95
N PRO A 28 -29.86 33.78 -32.97
CA PRO A 28 -28.69 32.93 -32.91
C PRO A 28 -28.57 32.20 -31.56
N ILE A 29 -28.24 30.91 -31.62
CA ILE A 29 -27.86 30.08 -30.48
C ILE A 29 -26.46 29.54 -30.70
N GLN A 30 -25.68 29.42 -29.62
CA GLN A 30 -24.28 28.99 -29.64
C GLN A 30 -24.06 27.77 -28.74
N PHE A 31 -23.32 26.80 -29.26
CA PHE A 31 -22.86 25.64 -28.49
C PHE A 31 -21.57 25.97 -27.73
N LEU A 32 -21.24 25.21 -26.68
CA LEU A 32 -19.97 25.35 -25.96
C LEU A 32 -18.73 25.16 -26.86
N CYS A 33 -18.87 24.45 -27.98
CA CYS A 33 -17.81 24.33 -29.00
C CYS A 33 -17.67 25.55 -29.92
N GLY A 34 -18.48 26.59 -29.73
CA GLY A 34 -18.42 27.87 -30.45
C GLY A 34 -19.30 27.97 -31.70
N HIS A 35 -19.86 26.86 -32.21
CA HIS A 35 -20.69 26.85 -33.43
C HIS A 35 -22.08 27.47 -33.22
N ARG A 36 -22.55 28.22 -34.23
CA ARG A 36 -23.80 29.00 -34.20
C ARG A 36 -24.84 28.52 -35.21
N TYR A 37 -26.10 28.62 -34.80
CA TYR A 37 -27.25 28.22 -35.59
C TYR A 37 -28.44 29.15 -35.36
N CYS A 38 -29.38 29.22 -36.30
CA CYS A 38 -30.69 29.82 -36.04
C CYS A 38 -31.44 28.93 -35.03
N HIS A 39 -32.12 29.54 -34.06
CA HIS A 39 -32.95 28.81 -33.09
C HIS A 39 -33.94 27.84 -33.77
N SER A 40 -34.56 28.28 -34.87
CA SER A 40 -35.52 27.47 -35.63
C SER A 40 -34.91 26.31 -36.42
N CYS A 41 -33.59 26.30 -36.65
CA CYS A 41 -32.92 25.26 -37.45
C CYS A 41 -32.57 24.01 -36.63
N LEU A 42 -32.46 24.09 -35.31
CA LEU A 42 -32.04 22.96 -34.47
C LEU A 42 -33.18 22.20 -33.79
N ASN A 43 -34.41 22.73 -33.80
CA ASN A 43 -35.65 22.10 -33.30
C ASN A 43 -35.46 21.19 -32.07
N ILE A 44 -34.93 21.74 -30.97
CA ILE A 44 -34.44 21.00 -29.81
C ILE A 44 -35.59 20.72 -28.82
N LYS A 45 -35.66 19.49 -28.29
CA LYS A 45 -36.61 19.09 -27.22
C LYS A 45 -35.93 19.22 -25.84
N GLU A 46 -36.69 19.65 -24.81
CA GLU A 46 -36.16 19.82 -23.45
C GLU A 46 -35.59 18.49 -22.89
N HIS A 47 -34.49 18.59 -22.14
CA HIS A 47 -33.84 17.49 -21.40
C HIS A 47 -33.13 16.41 -22.24
N SER A 48 -32.91 16.64 -23.53
CA SER A 48 -32.06 15.75 -24.36
C SER A 48 -30.59 16.17 -24.36
N VAL A 49 -29.69 15.18 -24.47
CA VAL A 49 -28.30 15.40 -24.91
C VAL A 49 -28.36 15.77 -26.40
N VAL A 50 -27.81 16.93 -26.75
CA VAL A 50 -27.80 17.50 -28.10
C VAL A 50 -26.38 17.45 -28.65
N LYS A 51 -26.22 16.99 -29.89
CA LYS A 51 -24.92 16.99 -30.57
C LYS A 51 -24.81 18.20 -31.48
N CYS A 52 -23.64 18.84 -31.47
CA CYS A 52 -23.31 19.86 -32.45
C CYS A 52 -23.24 19.23 -33.86
N MET A 53 -24.02 19.72 -34.82
CA MET A 53 -24.05 19.16 -36.18
C MET A 53 -22.76 19.43 -36.98
N THR A 54 -21.93 20.37 -36.54
CA THR A 54 -20.66 20.70 -37.22
C THR A 54 -19.47 19.89 -36.69
N CYS A 55 -19.33 19.72 -35.37
CA CYS A 55 -18.16 19.04 -34.76
C CYS A 55 -18.50 17.80 -33.94
N ASN A 56 -19.78 17.42 -33.88
CA ASN A 56 -20.29 16.28 -33.14
C ASN A 56 -20.05 16.31 -31.61
N ALA A 57 -19.62 17.45 -31.05
CA ALA A 57 -19.49 17.62 -29.60
C ALA A 57 -20.86 17.51 -28.92
N GLU A 58 -20.94 16.68 -27.88
CA GLU A 58 -22.15 16.49 -27.10
C GLU A 58 -22.28 17.61 -26.05
N THR A 59 -23.47 18.19 -25.96
CA THR A 59 -23.83 19.17 -24.93
C THR A 59 -25.22 18.82 -24.38
N THR A 60 -25.53 19.30 -23.19
CA THR A 60 -26.88 19.20 -22.63
C THR A 60 -27.66 20.48 -22.96
N TYR A 61 -29.00 20.39 -23.07
CA TYR A 61 -29.86 21.53 -23.45
C TYR A 61 -29.63 22.79 -22.60
N ASP A 62 -29.45 22.61 -21.29
CA ASP A 62 -29.16 23.65 -20.31
C ASP A 62 -27.84 24.41 -20.56
N LYS A 63 -26.94 23.82 -21.35
CA LYS A 63 -25.64 24.40 -21.68
C LYS A 63 -25.62 25.13 -23.04
N ILE A 64 -26.72 25.15 -23.79
CA ILE A 64 -26.84 25.89 -25.04
C ILE A 64 -27.13 27.36 -24.72
N ILE A 65 -26.34 28.27 -25.30
CA ILE A 65 -26.40 29.69 -24.99
C ILE A 65 -27.20 30.40 -26.08
N VAL A 66 -28.22 31.19 -25.69
CA VAL A 66 -28.84 32.16 -26.61
C VAL A 66 -27.86 33.31 -26.80
N ASP A 67 -27.28 33.42 -28.00
CA ASP A 67 -26.15 34.31 -28.28
C ASP A 67 -26.63 35.73 -28.58
N ARG A 68 -27.07 36.43 -27.53
CA ARG A 68 -27.49 37.83 -27.61
C ARG A 68 -26.35 38.75 -28.06
N GLY A 69 -25.10 38.40 -27.77
CA GLY A 69 -23.93 39.13 -28.25
C GLY A 69 -23.88 39.14 -29.77
N CYS A 70 -23.93 37.95 -30.38
CA CYS A 70 -23.98 37.81 -31.83
C CYS A 70 -25.20 38.51 -32.46
N GLN A 71 -26.39 38.42 -31.85
CA GLN A 71 -27.57 39.12 -32.36
C GLN A 71 -27.39 40.64 -32.39
N ASN A 72 -26.77 41.22 -31.36
CA ASN A 72 -26.50 42.65 -31.29
C ASN A 72 -25.44 43.08 -32.31
N ASP A 73 -24.37 42.30 -32.46
CA ASP A 73 -23.32 42.56 -33.45
C ASP A 73 -23.90 42.60 -34.87
N MET A 74 -24.84 41.69 -35.14
CA MET A 74 -25.51 41.58 -36.43
C MET A 74 -26.37 42.78 -36.79
N GLU A 75 -26.88 43.55 -35.82
CA GLU A 75 -27.76 44.71 -36.10
C GLU A 75 -27.10 45.74 -37.02
N THR A 76 -25.77 45.81 -37.02
CA THR A 76 -24.96 46.77 -37.79
C THR A 76 -24.57 46.28 -39.18
N LEU A 77 -24.84 45.00 -39.51
CA LEU A 77 -24.47 44.43 -40.80
C LEU A 77 -25.20 45.15 -41.93
N THR A 78 -24.48 45.56 -42.96
CA THR A 78 -25.09 46.10 -44.18
C THR A 78 -25.80 44.99 -44.94
N ILE A 79 -27.07 45.21 -45.28
CA ILE A 79 -27.95 44.28 -45.98
C ILE A 79 -28.47 44.93 -47.25
N LEU A 80 -28.40 44.21 -48.37
CA LEU A 80 -28.99 44.60 -49.64
C LEU A 80 -30.23 43.75 -49.92
N CYS A 81 -31.36 44.41 -50.14
CA CYS A 81 -32.61 43.75 -50.49
C CYS A 81 -32.46 43.03 -51.84
N CYS A 82 -33.01 41.82 -51.95
CA CYS A 82 -32.92 41.01 -53.16
C CYS A 82 -33.67 41.64 -54.35
N PHE A 83 -34.74 42.40 -54.08
CA PHE A 83 -35.73 42.79 -55.11
C PHE A 83 -35.75 44.30 -55.42
N CYS A 84 -34.92 45.09 -54.75
CA CYS A 84 -34.80 46.52 -55.01
C CYS A 84 -33.38 47.00 -54.71
N ASN A 85 -33.19 48.31 -54.74
CA ASN A 85 -31.91 48.94 -54.42
C ASN A 85 -31.80 49.36 -52.95
N TRP A 86 -32.74 48.94 -52.10
CA TRP A 86 -32.64 49.20 -50.68
C TRP A 86 -31.37 48.57 -50.14
N ASN A 87 -30.56 49.42 -49.51
CA ASN A 87 -29.42 49.07 -48.71
C ASN A 87 -29.60 49.73 -47.35
N GLY A 88 -29.19 49.05 -46.30
CA GLY A 88 -29.32 49.55 -44.94
C GLY A 88 -28.66 48.59 -43.97
N ILE A 89 -28.79 48.85 -42.68
CA ILE A 89 -28.32 47.91 -41.66
C ILE A 89 -29.40 46.86 -41.36
N PHE A 90 -28.98 45.70 -40.88
CA PHE A 90 -29.85 44.56 -40.60
C PHE A 90 -31.03 44.91 -39.68
N LYS A 91 -30.81 45.83 -38.72
CA LYS A 91 -31.85 46.35 -37.82
C LYS A 91 -33.08 46.92 -38.55
N ASP A 92 -32.88 47.55 -39.70
CA ASP A 92 -33.93 48.22 -40.46
C ASP A 92 -34.47 47.36 -41.60
N TYR A 93 -33.81 46.24 -41.89
CA TYR A 93 -34.20 45.35 -42.98
C TYR A 93 -35.57 44.73 -42.76
N GLU A 94 -35.92 44.36 -41.51
CA GLU A 94 -37.25 43.84 -41.19
C GLU A 94 -38.39 44.87 -41.40
N LYS A 95 -38.06 46.17 -41.54
CA LYS A 95 -39.05 47.25 -41.71
C LYS A 95 -39.20 47.72 -43.17
N HIS A 96 -38.43 47.19 -44.11
CA HIS A 96 -38.41 47.64 -45.50
C HIS A 96 -39.56 47.04 -46.36
N LEU A 97 -40.33 47.90 -47.07
CA LEU A 97 -41.39 47.58 -48.04
C LEU A 97 -41.08 48.27 -49.41
N CYS A 98 -41.14 47.60 -50.57
CA CYS A 98 -40.73 48.17 -51.88
C CYS A 98 -41.87 48.34 -52.91
N THR A 99 -41.81 49.42 -53.71
CA THR A 99 -42.90 49.98 -54.56
C THR A 99 -42.62 50.08 -56.08
N ASN A 100 -41.61 49.40 -56.66
CA ASN A 100 -41.11 49.69 -58.01
C ASN A 100 -41.79 48.95 -59.20
N HIS A 101 -43.09 49.16 -59.46
CA HIS A 101 -43.85 48.66 -60.64
C HIS A 101 -44.53 49.82 -61.48
N MET A 102 -43.84 50.33 -62.54
CA MET A 102 -44.25 50.63 -63.96
C MET A 102 -45.26 51.68 -64.57
N ASN A 103 -45.12 51.94 -65.92
CA ASN A 103 -46.15 52.15 -67.02
C ASN A 103 -45.63 52.21 -68.53
N VAL A 104 -46.24 51.49 -69.55
CA VAL A 104 -45.98 51.39 -71.07
C VAL A 104 -47.22 50.89 -71.94
N SER A 105 -47.36 51.12 -73.27
CA SER A 105 -48.54 50.79 -74.15
C SER A 105 -48.40 49.71 -75.30
N CYS A 106 -49.50 49.15 -75.87
CA CYS A 106 -49.57 48.00 -76.83
C CYS A 106 -49.79 48.35 -78.33
N GLN A 107 -49.09 47.66 -79.24
CA GLN A 107 -49.01 47.97 -80.68
C GLN A 107 -50.10 47.41 -81.61
N TYR A 108 -50.85 46.37 -81.21
CA TYR A 108 -51.88 45.73 -82.09
C TYR A 108 -53.28 46.28 -81.85
N CYS A 109 -53.59 46.69 -80.62
CA CYS A 109 -54.91 47.20 -80.23
C CYS A 109 -54.89 48.64 -79.68
N GLY A 110 -53.71 49.19 -79.37
CA GLY A 110 -53.57 50.57 -78.89
C GLY A 110 -53.90 50.83 -77.41
N LYS A 111 -54.02 49.80 -76.55
CA LYS A 111 -54.28 49.98 -75.10
C LYS A 111 -53.00 50.32 -74.30
N ASP A 112 -53.12 51.22 -73.33
CA ASP A 112 -52.05 51.58 -72.37
C ASP A 112 -52.03 50.65 -71.16
N PHE A 113 -50.84 50.32 -70.63
CA PHE A 113 -50.68 49.39 -69.51
C PHE A 113 -49.73 49.90 -68.43
N VAL A 114 -50.19 49.77 -67.19
CA VAL A 114 -49.44 50.03 -65.95
C VAL A 114 -48.14 49.26 -65.82
N ASP A 115 -47.90 48.24 -66.65
CA ASP A 115 -46.72 47.39 -66.63
C ASP A 115 -46.48 46.74 -68.01
N LYS A 116 -45.21 46.63 -68.43
CA LYS A 116 -44.77 45.92 -69.64
C LYS A 116 -45.17 44.45 -69.59
N ASN A 117 -45.25 43.81 -68.41
CA ASN A 117 -45.79 42.45 -68.33
C ASN A 117 -47.29 42.44 -68.57
N LEU A 118 -48.04 43.47 -68.19
CA LEU A 118 -49.47 43.57 -68.51
C LEU A 118 -49.69 43.79 -70.02
N SER A 119 -48.79 44.52 -70.69
CA SER A 119 -48.77 44.62 -72.15
C SER A 119 -48.45 43.26 -72.82
N ILE A 120 -47.46 42.51 -72.32
CA ILE A 120 -47.08 41.18 -72.84
C ILE A 120 -48.18 40.12 -72.57
N GLN A 121 -48.79 40.14 -71.37
CA GLN A 121 -49.93 39.29 -71.06
C GLN A 121 -51.09 39.58 -72.01
N HIS A 122 -51.34 40.85 -72.32
CA HIS A 122 -52.36 41.20 -73.29
C HIS A 122 -52.07 40.65 -74.69
N GLU A 123 -50.82 40.66 -75.18
CA GLU A 123 -50.48 40.05 -76.49
C GLU A 123 -50.88 38.57 -76.56
N SER A 124 -50.75 37.82 -75.47
CA SER A 124 -51.14 36.41 -75.41
C SER A 124 -52.65 36.16 -75.55
N GLU A 125 -53.48 37.20 -75.42
CA GLU A 125 -54.94 37.16 -75.52
C GLU A 125 -55.50 38.14 -76.58
N CYS A 126 -54.65 38.88 -77.29
CA CYS A 126 -55.07 39.92 -78.22
C CYS A 126 -55.79 39.30 -79.43
N GLU A 127 -57.09 39.56 -79.56
CA GLU A 127 -57.95 38.99 -80.63
C GLU A 127 -57.49 39.35 -82.04
N ASN A 128 -56.80 40.48 -82.19
CA ASN A 128 -56.30 41.00 -83.46
C ASN A 128 -54.84 40.62 -83.73
N MET A 129 -54.20 39.81 -82.87
CA MET A 129 -52.88 39.27 -83.13
C MET A 129 -52.96 38.13 -84.14
N ILE A 130 -52.04 38.12 -85.10
CA ILE A 130 -51.85 37.00 -86.04
C ILE A 130 -51.06 35.91 -85.30
N ILE A 131 -51.59 34.68 -85.26
CA ILE A 131 -50.96 33.53 -84.59
C ILE A 131 -50.74 32.36 -85.57
N ASP A 132 -49.73 31.54 -85.26
CA ASP A 132 -49.55 30.22 -85.88
C ASP A 132 -50.60 29.23 -85.34
N CYS A 133 -50.95 28.24 -86.15
CA CYS A 133 -51.74 27.10 -85.70
C CYS A 133 -51.09 26.35 -84.51
N PRO A 134 -51.83 26.02 -83.43
CA PRO A 134 -51.32 25.22 -82.31
C PRO A 134 -50.78 23.82 -82.69
N PHE A 135 -51.22 23.27 -83.82
CA PHE A 135 -50.80 21.96 -84.33
C PHE A 135 -49.64 22.06 -85.35
N LYS A 136 -48.86 23.15 -85.33
CA LYS A 136 -47.70 23.33 -86.23
C LYS A 136 -46.71 22.19 -86.19
N GLN A 137 -46.41 21.66 -85.00
CA GLN A 137 -45.51 20.52 -84.82
C GLN A 137 -46.05 19.21 -85.41
N TYR A 138 -47.35 19.14 -85.69
CA TYR A 138 -48.01 18.01 -86.32
C TYR A 138 -48.39 18.29 -87.79
N GLY A 139 -47.88 19.38 -88.37
CA GLY A 139 -47.91 19.62 -89.82
C GLY A 139 -48.86 20.71 -90.32
N CYS A 140 -49.53 21.50 -89.46
CA CYS A 140 -50.31 22.65 -89.93
C CYS A 140 -49.48 23.95 -89.99
N ILE A 141 -49.37 24.57 -91.16
CA ILE A 141 -48.53 25.77 -91.40
C ILE A 141 -49.31 27.08 -91.58
N GLU A 142 -50.61 27.09 -91.29
CA GLU A 142 -51.46 28.28 -91.51
C GLU A 142 -51.35 29.30 -90.38
N GLN A 143 -51.43 30.58 -90.75
CA GLN A 143 -51.50 31.73 -89.86
C GLN A 143 -52.82 32.48 -90.03
N PHE A 144 -53.42 32.88 -88.92
CA PHE A 144 -54.74 33.53 -88.89
C PHE A 144 -54.84 34.48 -87.68
N LEU A 145 -55.82 35.37 -87.69
CA LEU A 145 -56.10 36.22 -86.51
C LEU A 145 -56.58 35.31 -85.37
N ARG A 146 -56.13 35.56 -84.14
CA ARG A 146 -56.51 34.75 -82.96
C ARG A 146 -58.03 34.56 -82.83
N LYS A 147 -58.84 35.55 -83.19
CA LYS A 147 -60.32 35.42 -83.22
C LYS A 147 -60.85 34.34 -84.17
N ASP A 148 -60.12 34.00 -85.21
CA ASP A 148 -60.50 33.01 -86.24
C ASP A 148 -60.02 31.58 -85.91
N THR A 149 -59.37 31.37 -84.76
CA THR A 149 -58.79 30.07 -84.33
C THR A 149 -59.82 28.94 -84.36
N HIS A 150 -61.00 29.17 -83.82
CA HIS A 150 -62.02 28.12 -83.72
C HIS A 150 -62.45 27.62 -85.10
N ASN A 151 -62.61 28.54 -86.06
CA ASN A 151 -62.99 28.19 -87.44
C ASN A 151 -61.88 27.40 -88.13
N HIS A 152 -60.60 27.77 -87.92
CA HIS A 152 -59.47 27.03 -88.47
C HIS A 152 -59.35 25.60 -87.91
N LEU A 153 -59.57 25.42 -86.61
CA LEU A 153 -59.49 24.10 -85.95
C LEU A 153 -60.62 23.14 -86.37
N LEU A 154 -61.73 23.66 -86.90
CA LEU A 154 -62.85 22.85 -87.41
C LEU A 154 -62.66 22.34 -88.84
N THR A 155 -61.55 22.69 -89.49
CA THR A 155 -61.23 22.20 -90.84
C THR A 155 -61.01 20.68 -90.86
N GLU A 156 -61.39 20.00 -91.93
CA GLU A 156 -61.18 18.54 -92.09
C GLU A 156 -59.72 18.13 -91.90
N LYS A 157 -58.79 18.99 -92.32
CA LYS A 157 -57.34 18.82 -92.13
C LYS A 157 -56.96 18.69 -90.64
N HIS A 158 -57.59 19.47 -89.77
CA HIS A 158 -57.33 19.42 -88.33
C HIS A 158 -57.95 18.20 -87.64
N GLN A 159 -59.10 17.76 -88.12
CA GLN A 159 -59.74 16.54 -87.61
C GLN A 159 -58.84 15.30 -87.82
N SER A 160 -58.13 15.24 -88.96
CA SER A 160 -57.14 14.19 -89.22
C SER A 160 -55.92 14.26 -88.29
N ILE A 161 -55.40 15.45 -88.02
CA ILE A 161 -54.23 15.65 -87.15
C ILE A 161 -54.57 15.30 -85.69
N MET A 162 -55.76 15.63 -85.20
CA MET A 162 -56.18 15.27 -83.84
C MET A 162 -56.27 13.75 -83.65
N SER A 163 -56.71 13.02 -84.68
CA SER A 163 -56.83 11.56 -84.61
C SER A 163 -55.46 10.86 -84.47
N SER A 164 -54.41 11.35 -85.15
CA SER A 164 -53.07 10.75 -85.06
C SER A 164 -52.41 10.97 -83.69
N VAL A 165 -52.60 12.16 -83.11
CA VAL A 165 -52.01 12.50 -81.79
C VAL A 165 -52.62 11.64 -80.67
N LEU A 166 -53.91 11.31 -80.75
CA LEU A 166 -54.57 10.45 -79.77
C LEU A 166 -53.98 9.04 -79.74
N ILE A 167 -53.70 8.46 -80.91
CA ILE A 167 -53.14 7.10 -81.03
C ILE A 167 -51.74 7.01 -80.41
N GLU A 168 -50.87 8.00 -80.67
CA GLU A 168 -49.53 8.04 -80.06
C GLU A 168 -49.60 8.11 -78.53
N SER A 169 -50.54 8.89 -77.98
CA SER A 169 -50.68 9.07 -76.53
C SER A 169 -51.08 7.79 -75.79
N GLU A 170 -51.91 6.92 -76.38
CA GLU A 170 -52.30 5.64 -75.78
C GLU A 170 -51.13 4.66 -75.66
N SER A 171 -50.25 4.63 -76.67
CA SER A 171 -49.08 3.75 -76.69
C SER A 171 -48.08 4.07 -75.56
N TYR A 172 -47.93 5.34 -75.22
CA TYR A 172 -47.01 5.81 -74.17
C TYR A 172 -47.50 5.43 -72.77
N LEU A 173 -48.82 5.53 -72.53
CA LEU A 173 -49.43 5.18 -71.24
C LEU A 173 -49.28 3.68 -70.92
N MET A 174 -49.38 2.80 -71.92
CA MET A 174 -49.27 1.35 -71.73
C MET A 174 -47.86 0.92 -71.26
N ASN A 175 -46.81 1.60 -71.73
CA ASN A 175 -45.42 1.31 -71.34
C ASN A 175 -45.09 1.71 -69.90
N ILE A 176 -45.72 2.76 -69.37
CA ILE A 176 -45.52 3.21 -67.98
C ILE A 176 -46.11 2.19 -66.99
N GLN A 177 -47.30 1.65 -67.28
CA GLN A 177 -47.95 0.66 -66.41
C GLN A 177 -47.16 -0.64 -66.28
N ASN A 178 -46.56 -1.14 -67.36
CA ASN A 178 -45.78 -2.38 -67.33
C ASN A 178 -44.48 -2.26 -66.50
N ASN A 179 -43.79 -1.11 -66.55
CA ASN A 179 -42.57 -0.90 -65.76
C ASN A 179 -42.82 -0.73 -64.24
N GLN A 180 -44.00 -0.23 -63.85
CA GLN A 180 -44.37 -0.09 -62.43
C GLN A 180 -44.69 -1.43 -61.74
N GLN A 181 -45.18 -2.44 -62.47
CA GLN A 181 -45.53 -3.73 -61.87
C GLN A 181 -44.32 -4.66 -61.61
N LEU A 182 -43.28 -4.61 -62.46
CA LEU A 182 -42.07 -5.44 -62.31
C LEU A 182 -41.09 -4.94 -61.23
N THR A 183 -41.02 -3.64 -60.99
CA THR A 183 -40.10 -3.03 -60.01
C THR A 183 -40.63 -3.03 -58.58
N SER A 184 -41.95 -2.99 -58.39
CA SER A 184 -42.60 -2.96 -57.07
C SER A 184 -42.67 -4.31 -56.37
N THR A 185 -42.59 -5.43 -57.10
CA THR A 185 -42.76 -6.78 -56.52
C THR A 185 -41.45 -7.43 -56.08
N VAL A 186 -40.37 -7.30 -56.86
CA VAL A 186 -39.07 -7.93 -56.54
C VAL A 186 -38.32 -7.23 -55.40
N SER A 187 -38.40 -5.90 -55.31
CA SER A 187 -37.67 -5.11 -54.30
C SER A 187 -38.29 -5.22 -52.90
N ASN A 188 -39.60 -5.46 -52.79
CA ASN A 188 -40.28 -5.58 -51.50
C ASN A 188 -40.06 -6.95 -50.85
N ASP A 189 -39.95 -8.03 -51.64
CA ASP A 189 -39.81 -9.39 -51.11
C ASP A 189 -38.41 -9.67 -50.50
N GLN A 190 -37.36 -9.11 -51.10
CA GLN A 190 -36.00 -9.14 -50.51
C GLN A 190 -35.89 -8.27 -49.25
N LEU A 191 -36.58 -7.13 -49.23
CA LEU A 191 -36.60 -6.24 -48.09
C LEU A 191 -37.28 -6.94 -46.89
N ASN A 192 -38.42 -7.59 -47.10
CA ASN A 192 -39.14 -8.33 -46.07
C ASN A 192 -38.30 -9.47 -45.47
N LYS A 193 -37.62 -10.27 -46.31
CA LYS A 193 -36.71 -11.34 -45.83
C LYS A 193 -35.56 -10.79 -44.97
N THR A 194 -35.02 -9.63 -45.34
CA THR A 194 -33.94 -8.99 -44.57
C THR A 194 -34.46 -8.47 -43.23
N VAL A 195 -35.66 -7.88 -43.22
CA VAL A 195 -36.33 -7.44 -42.00
C VAL A 195 -36.58 -8.62 -41.05
N ASP A 196 -37.06 -9.76 -41.55
CA ASP A 196 -37.30 -10.96 -40.73
C ASP A 196 -36.01 -11.50 -40.10
N ILE A 197 -34.91 -11.54 -40.85
CA ILE A 197 -33.59 -11.94 -40.32
C ILE A 197 -33.14 -11.00 -39.21
N ILE A 198 -33.31 -9.69 -39.40
CA ILE A 198 -32.94 -8.68 -38.40
C ILE A 198 -33.82 -8.84 -37.15
N LEU A 199 -35.12 -9.05 -37.30
CA LEU A 199 -36.04 -9.25 -36.18
C LEU A 199 -35.67 -10.48 -35.36
N ASN A 200 -35.41 -11.62 -36.01
CA ASN A 200 -34.95 -12.82 -35.32
C ASN A 200 -33.59 -12.61 -34.63
N SER A 201 -32.67 -11.87 -35.27
CA SER A 201 -31.37 -11.56 -34.66
C SER A 201 -31.51 -10.67 -33.44
N ILE A 202 -32.43 -9.70 -33.46
CA ILE A 202 -32.76 -8.84 -32.32
C ILE A 202 -33.34 -9.67 -31.17
N GLU A 203 -34.22 -10.63 -31.47
CA GLU A 203 -34.82 -11.52 -30.47
C GLU A 203 -33.75 -12.36 -29.76
N VAL A 204 -32.86 -13.00 -30.52
CA VAL A 204 -31.74 -13.78 -29.95
C VAL A 204 -30.81 -12.91 -29.11
N LEU A 205 -30.44 -11.71 -29.61
CA LEU A 205 -29.59 -10.78 -28.84
C LEU A 205 -30.27 -10.31 -27.56
N ASN A 206 -31.60 -10.14 -27.57
CA ASN A 206 -32.36 -9.78 -26.40
C ASN A 206 -32.37 -10.90 -25.35
N ASP A 207 -32.55 -12.15 -25.78
CA ASP A 207 -32.47 -13.33 -24.91
C ASP A 207 -31.07 -13.50 -24.30
N ASP A 208 -30.01 -13.38 -25.11
CA ASP A 208 -28.62 -13.41 -24.62
C ASP A 208 -28.35 -12.28 -23.61
N THR A 209 -28.89 -11.09 -23.86
CA THR A 209 -28.76 -9.94 -22.96
C THR A 209 -29.44 -10.20 -21.61
N GLN A 210 -30.64 -10.80 -21.63
CA GLN A 210 -31.35 -11.18 -20.40
C GLN A 210 -30.60 -12.28 -19.65
N GLN A 211 -30.08 -13.28 -20.35
CA GLN A 211 -29.29 -14.35 -19.75
C GLN A 211 -28.03 -13.79 -19.10
N LEU A 212 -27.26 -12.96 -19.79
CA LEU A 212 -26.07 -12.30 -19.24
C LEU A 212 -26.40 -11.42 -18.03
N HIS A 213 -27.54 -10.73 -18.05
CA HIS A 213 -28.00 -9.93 -16.91
C HIS A 213 -28.29 -10.80 -15.67
N SER A 214 -28.93 -11.95 -15.87
CA SER A 214 -29.22 -12.91 -14.79
C SER A 214 -27.93 -13.50 -14.18
N GLN A 215 -26.98 -13.91 -15.03
CA GLN A 215 -25.67 -14.42 -14.60
C GLN A 215 -24.86 -13.36 -13.86
N THR A 216 -24.85 -12.12 -14.36
CA THR A 216 -24.18 -10.99 -13.70
C THR A 216 -24.78 -10.72 -12.32
N SER A 217 -26.09 -10.81 -12.18
CA SER A 217 -26.78 -10.61 -10.91
C SER A 217 -26.46 -11.72 -9.91
N GLN A 218 -26.41 -12.98 -10.37
CA GLN A 218 -26.00 -14.12 -9.56
C GLN A 218 -24.53 -13.99 -9.11
N ALA A 219 -23.62 -13.62 -10.01
CA ALA A 219 -22.22 -13.41 -9.69
C ALA A 219 -22.02 -12.27 -8.66
N LYS A 220 -22.78 -11.18 -8.77
CA LYS A 220 -22.79 -10.09 -7.77
C LYS A 220 -23.24 -10.57 -6.40
N TRP A 221 -24.26 -11.41 -6.33
CA TRP A 221 -24.73 -11.98 -5.07
C TRP A 221 -23.65 -12.86 -4.42
N LEU A 222 -23.04 -13.77 -5.21
CA LEU A 222 -21.96 -14.63 -4.74
C LEU A 222 -20.75 -13.82 -4.25
N LEU A 223 -20.36 -12.77 -4.99
CA LEU A 223 -19.29 -11.86 -4.57
C LEU A 223 -19.59 -11.17 -3.24
N LYS A 224 -20.83 -10.74 -3.03
CA LYS A 224 -21.25 -10.11 -1.77
C LYS A 224 -21.16 -11.09 -0.60
N ASP A 225 -21.58 -12.34 -0.81
CA ASP A 225 -21.55 -13.39 0.21
C ASP A 225 -20.10 -13.75 0.59
N LEU A 226 -19.26 -14.03 -0.42
CA LEU A 226 -17.82 -14.25 -0.26
C LEU A 226 -17.12 -13.08 0.46
N THR A 227 -17.48 -11.84 0.13
CA THR A 227 -16.92 -10.66 0.83
C THR A 227 -17.32 -10.63 2.31
N GLY A 228 -18.55 -11.04 2.62
CA GLY A 228 -19.02 -11.21 3.99
C GLY A 228 -18.22 -12.26 4.76
N ASP A 229 -17.98 -13.41 4.14
CA ASP A 229 -17.21 -14.49 4.77
C ASP A 229 -15.72 -14.14 4.95
N VAL A 230 -15.10 -13.47 3.99
CA VAL A 230 -13.74 -12.93 4.12
C VAL A 230 -13.67 -11.96 5.30
N SER A 231 -14.68 -11.12 5.50
CA SER A 231 -14.73 -10.17 6.62
C SER A 231 -14.82 -10.91 7.96
N LYS A 232 -15.65 -11.95 8.07
CA LYS A 232 -15.76 -12.79 9.29
C LYS A 232 -14.43 -13.49 9.60
N LEU A 233 -13.80 -14.09 8.59
CA LEU A 233 -12.49 -14.74 8.73
C LEU A 233 -11.42 -13.74 9.17
N SER A 234 -11.42 -12.53 8.60
CA SER A 234 -10.50 -11.47 8.99
C SER A 234 -10.64 -11.11 10.47
N THR A 235 -11.87 -10.93 10.97
CA THR A 235 -12.11 -10.67 12.39
C THR A 235 -11.65 -11.83 13.27
N ALA A 236 -11.95 -13.07 12.91
CA ALA A 236 -11.49 -14.25 13.66
C ALA A 236 -9.96 -14.35 13.71
N VAL A 237 -9.27 -14.01 12.61
CA VAL A 237 -7.80 -13.93 12.55
C VAL A 237 -7.28 -12.82 13.47
N GLN A 238 -7.92 -11.66 13.51
CA GLN A 238 -7.52 -10.57 14.41
C GLN A 238 -7.73 -10.92 15.90
N GLU A 239 -8.84 -11.57 16.24
CA GLU A 239 -9.12 -12.03 17.60
C GLU A 239 -8.10 -13.08 18.07
N THR A 240 -7.81 -14.07 17.23
CA THR A 240 -6.80 -15.09 17.53
C THR A 240 -5.39 -14.50 17.65
N GLN A 241 -5.03 -13.55 16.79
CA GLN A 241 -3.75 -12.83 16.88
C GLN A 241 -3.65 -12.01 18.18
N SER A 242 -4.73 -11.35 18.58
CA SER A 242 -4.79 -10.59 19.83
C SER A 242 -4.63 -11.51 21.05
N PHE A 243 -5.27 -12.69 21.01
CA PHE A 243 -5.12 -13.71 22.05
C PHE A 243 -3.69 -14.24 22.16
N ILE A 244 -3.04 -14.58 21.03
CA ILE A 244 -1.63 -15.02 21.01
C ILE A 244 -0.71 -13.94 21.58
N THR A 245 -0.94 -12.68 21.19
CA THR A 245 -0.18 -11.54 21.70
C THR A 245 -0.35 -11.40 23.22
N GLY A 246 -1.56 -11.59 23.73
CA GLY A 246 -1.84 -11.61 25.17
C GLY A 246 -1.16 -12.74 25.95
N LEU A 247 -0.93 -13.90 25.32
CA LEU A 247 -0.23 -15.04 25.94
C LEU A 247 1.31 -14.91 25.93
N THR A 248 1.86 -14.04 25.09
CA THR A 248 3.32 -13.91 24.90
C THR A 248 4.08 -13.54 26.18
N PRO A 249 3.62 -12.59 27.02
CA PRO A 249 4.27 -12.28 28.30
C PRO A 249 4.29 -13.48 29.26
N ASN A 250 3.19 -14.23 29.32
CA ASN A 250 3.11 -15.43 30.16
C ASN A 250 4.12 -16.49 29.71
N HIS A 251 4.25 -16.69 28.40
CA HIS A 251 5.26 -17.59 27.85
C HIS A 251 6.69 -17.15 28.20
N GLN A 252 6.98 -15.85 28.11
CA GLN A 252 8.29 -15.30 28.49
C GLN A 252 8.60 -15.52 29.98
N VAL A 253 7.63 -15.28 30.87
CA VAL A 253 7.80 -15.53 32.32
C VAL A 253 8.01 -17.03 32.58
N LEU A 254 7.25 -17.90 31.92
CA LEU A 254 7.43 -19.35 32.06
C LEU A 254 8.83 -19.78 31.59
N GLN A 255 9.32 -19.25 30.47
CA GLN A 255 10.68 -19.52 30.00
C GLN A 255 11.74 -19.06 31.00
N GLN A 256 11.58 -17.87 31.58
CA GLN A 256 12.48 -17.36 32.63
C GLN A 256 12.47 -18.28 33.85
N ASN A 257 11.28 -18.68 34.32
CA ASN A 257 11.15 -19.59 35.46
C ASN A 257 11.78 -20.96 35.17
N MET A 258 11.61 -21.50 33.96
CA MET A 258 12.26 -22.76 33.55
C MET A 258 13.79 -22.64 33.57
N ASN A 259 14.35 -21.52 33.11
CA ASN A 259 15.79 -21.30 33.15
C ASN A 259 16.29 -21.16 34.59
N SER A 260 15.56 -20.47 35.45
CA SER A 260 15.88 -20.37 36.89
C SER A 260 15.84 -21.75 37.57
N LEU A 261 14.84 -22.58 37.28
CA LEU A 261 14.75 -23.94 37.81
C LEU A 261 15.87 -24.84 37.30
N LYS A 262 16.25 -24.74 36.02
CA LYS A 262 17.40 -25.48 35.47
C LYS A 262 18.68 -25.12 36.21
N GLN A 263 18.90 -23.82 36.45
CA GLN A 263 20.05 -23.36 37.23
C GLN A 263 20.01 -23.93 38.65
N GLU A 264 18.85 -23.92 39.32
CA GLU A 264 18.72 -24.46 40.66
C GLU A 264 19.01 -25.97 40.71
N ILE A 265 18.57 -26.73 39.70
CA ILE A 265 18.86 -28.16 39.57
C ILE A 265 20.37 -28.40 39.39
N GLU A 266 21.03 -27.62 38.52
CA GLU A 266 22.49 -27.70 38.34
C GLU A 266 23.22 -27.37 39.66
N ASP A 267 22.75 -26.36 40.40
CA ASP A 267 23.29 -26.01 41.71
C ASP A 267 23.14 -27.19 42.69
N TYR A 268 21.99 -27.88 42.72
CA TYR A 268 21.76 -29.08 43.54
C TYR A 268 22.69 -30.25 43.18
N GLN A 269 23.00 -30.44 41.90
CA GLN A 269 23.93 -31.49 41.46
C GLN A 269 25.37 -31.23 41.89
N SER A 270 25.72 -29.98 42.20
CA SER A 270 27.07 -29.56 42.61
C SER A 270 27.28 -29.49 44.12
N ILE A 271 26.27 -29.84 44.94
CA ILE A 271 26.36 -29.76 46.39
C ILE A 271 27.41 -30.75 46.91
N SER A 272 28.34 -30.22 47.72
CA SER A 272 29.27 -31.03 48.50
C SER A 272 28.92 -31.03 49.98
N TYR A 273 29.31 -32.10 50.67
CA TYR A 273 29.13 -32.34 52.09
C TYR A 273 30.45 -32.59 52.83
N ASP A 274 31.60 -32.25 52.25
CA ASP A 274 32.92 -32.47 52.86
C ASP A 274 33.61 -31.16 53.30
N GLY A 275 32.89 -30.04 53.28
CA GLY A 275 33.46 -28.73 53.58
C GLY A 275 34.20 -28.07 52.42
N THR A 276 34.13 -28.64 51.23
CA THR A 276 34.72 -28.07 50.01
C THR A 276 33.65 -27.66 49.02
N LEU A 277 33.98 -26.70 48.17
CA LEU A 277 33.16 -26.26 47.03
C LEU A 277 34.10 -26.03 45.86
N LEU A 278 33.81 -26.63 44.71
CA LEU A 278 34.41 -26.24 43.43
C LEU A 278 33.37 -25.47 42.62
N TRP A 279 33.49 -24.14 42.63
CA TRP A 279 32.56 -23.25 41.97
C TRP A 279 33.00 -22.97 40.54
N ARG A 280 32.27 -23.54 39.59
CA ARG A 280 32.35 -23.21 38.17
C ARG A 280 31.49 -21.97 37.89
N ILE A 281 32.11 -20.93 37.34
CA ILE A 281 31.44 -19.68 37.00
C ILE A 281 31.54 -19.50 35.48
N THR A 282 30.44 -19.66 34.77
CA THR A 282 30.32 -19.43 33.32
C THR A 282 29.95 -17.97 33.01
N ASP A 283 29.89 -17.60 31.74
CA ASP A 283 29.44 -16.28 31.26
C ASP A 283 30.15 -15.12 31.96
N VAL A 284 31.45 -15.29 32.24
CA VAL A 284 32.22 -14.39 33.08
C VAL A 284 32.22 -12.98 32.50
N GLN A 285 32.37 -12.84 31.19
CA GLN A 285 32.31 -11.55 30.49
C GLN A 285 31.00 -10.81 30.76
N LYS A 286 29.86 -11.50 30.61
CA LYS A 286 28.54 -10.92 30.89
C LYS A 286 28.41 -10.54 32.37
N LYS A 287 28.78 -11.44 33.27
CA LYS A 287 28.69 -11.19 34.73
C LYS A 287 29.61 -10.05 35.16
N MET A 288 30.78 -9.88 34.52
CA MET A 288 31.66 -8.73 34.72
C MET A 288 31.04 -7.43 34.21
N ALA A 289 30.42 -7.43 33.03
CA ALA A 289 29.73 -6.24 32.50
C ALA A 289 28.52 -5.85 33.36
N ASP A 290 27.74 -6.83 33.83
CA ASP A 290 26.63 -6.60 34.76
C ASP A 290 27.13 -6.05 36.12
N ALA A 291 28.29 -6.50 36.60
CA ALA A 291 28.91 -5.97 37.82
C ALA A 291 29.48 -4.55 37.63
N GLN A 292 30.10 -4.27 36.49
CA GLN A 292 30.64 -2.95 36.15
C GLN A 292 29.55 -1.89 35.99
N SER A 293 28.39 -2.27 35.45
CA SER A 293 27.21 -1.41 35.29
C SER A 293 26.33 -1.33 36.55
N ASP A 294 26.75 -1.95 37.65
CA ASP A 294 25.99 -2.06 38.91
C ASP A 294 24.61 -2.73 38.81
N LYS A 295 24.31 -3.36 37.67
CA LYS A 295 23.08 -4.14 37.48
C LYS A 295 23.06 -5.39 38.37
N ALA A 296 24.20 -6.05 38.51
CA ALA A 296 24.38 -7.18 39.42
C ALA A 296 25.80 -7.14 40.04
N PRO A 297 25.99 -6.40 41.15
CA PRO A 297 27.33 -6.10 41.68
C PRO A 297 28.06 -7.33 42.27
N SER A 298 27.33 -8.39 42.61
CA SER A 298 27.88 -9.62 43.16
C SER A 298 27.09 -10.84 42.72
N ILE A 299 27.75 -11.99 42.66
CA ILE A 299 27.14 -13.30 42.44
C ILE A 299 27.36 -14.21 43.65
N TYR A 300 26.53 -15.23 43.80
CA TYR A 300 26.65 -16.22 44.86
C TYR A 300 26.93 -17.60 44.28
N SER A 301 27.69 -18.40 45.02
CA SER A 301 27.85 -19.81 44.70
C SER A 301 26.62 -20.62 45.12
N PRO A 302 26.48 -21.85 44.58
CA PRO A 302 25.67 -22.88 45.21
C PRO A 302 26.06 -23.09 46.68
N PRO A 303 25.11 -23.51 47.53
CA PRO A 303 25.42 -23.87 48.91
C PRO A 303 26.25 -25.15 48.97
N PHE A 304 27.14 -25.23 49.95
CA PHE A 304 27.90 -26.43 50.29
C PHE A 304 27.90 -26.62 51.81
N TYR A 305 28.21 -27.83 52.25
CA TYR A 305 28.04 -28.24 53.63
C TYR A 305 29.32 -28.86 54.19
N SER A 306 29.50 -28.75 55.50
CA SER A 306 30.61 -29.42 56.19
C SER A 306 30.39 -30.92 56.40
N SER A 307 29.13 -31.36 56.39
CA SER A 307 28.65 -32.74 56.45
C SER A 307 27.15 -32.76 56.10
N PRO A 308 26.50 -33.92 55.87
CA PRO A 308 25.05 -34.00 55.66
C PRO A 308 24.21 -33.34 56.77
N ASN A 309 24.76 -33.24 57.99
CA ASN A 309 24.12 -32.61 59.15
C ASN A 309 24.91 -31.39 59.67
N GLY A 310 25.77 -30.82 58.83
CA GLY A 310 26.77 -29.82 59.21
C GLY A 310 26.35 -28.37 58.93
N TYR A 311 27.34 -27.48 58.96
CA TYR A 311 27.15 -26.06 58.64
C TYR A 311 26.77 -25.91 57.18
N LYS A 312 25.77 -25.06 56.87
CA LYS A 312 25.42 -24.63 55.52
C LYS A 312 26.18 -23.35 55.18
N MET A 313 26.87 -23.33 54.05
CA MET A 313 27.81 -22.26 53.69
C MET A 313 27.70 -21.94 52.20
N ARG A 314 28.12 -20.73 51.80
CA ARG A 314 28.32 -20.38 50.39
C ARG A 314 29.37 -19.29 50.23
N ALA A 315 29.78 -19.02 49.00
CA ALA A 315 30.64 -17.89 48.66
C ALA A 315 29.83 -16.77 47.99
N ARG A 316 30.32 -15.53 48.15
CA ARG A 316 29.86 -14.34 47.46
C ARG A 316 31.05 -13.71 46.74
N LEU A 317 30.92 -13.48 45.45
CA LEU A 317 31.97 -12.93 44.59
C LEU A 317 31.55 -11.58 44.02
N TYR A 318 32.41 -10.59 44.13
CA TYR A 318 32.29 -9.30 43.46
C TYR A 318 33.33 -9.23 42.36
N LEU A 319 32.87 -9.47 41.13
CA LEU A 319 33.71 -9.47 39.93
C LEU A 319 34.35 -8.11 39.64
N TYR A 320 33.78 -7.03 40.16
CA TYR A 320 34.29 -5.66 40.03
C TYR A 320 34.66 -5.02 41.37
N GLY A 321 34.88 -5.86 42.38
CA GLY A 321 35.35 -5.47 43.71
C GLY A 321 34.28 -4.87 44.63
N ASP A 322 34.57 -4.91 45.92
CA ASP A 322 33.71 -4.38 46.98
C ASP A 322 34.50 -3.46 47.93
N GLY A 323 33.80 -2.48 48.52
CA GLY A 323 34.38 -1.53 49.48
C GLY A 323 35.63 -0.82 48.95
N THR A 324 36.72 -0.87 49.72
CA THR A 324 38.01 -0.24 49.38
C THR A 324 38.74 -0.89 48.21
N ALA A 325 38.27 -2.03 47.72
CA ALA A 325 38.84 -2.79 46.61
C ALA A 325 38.01 -2.70 45.33
N ARG A 326 36.89 -1.97 45.37
CA ARG A 326 36.04 -1.70 44.21
C ARG A 326 36.86 -1.13 43.05
N THR A 327 36.51 -1.56 41.83
CA THR A 327 37.16 -1.23 40.54
C THR A 327 38.64 -1.61 40.39
N THR A 328 39.29 -2.16 41.43
CA THR A 328 40.72 -2.50 41.39
C THR A 328 40.97 -4.00 41.52
N HIS A 329 40.14 -4.70 42.29
CA HIS A 329 40.30 -6.13 42.55
C HIS A 329 38.96 -6.87 42.42
N LEU A 330 39.05 -8.16 42.16
CA LEU A 330 38.06 -9.16 42.50
C LEU A 330 38.02 -9.31 44.03
N SER A 331 36.82 -9.28 44.61
CA SER A 331 36.61 -9.51 46.05
C SER A 331 35.82 -10.78 46.28
N ILE A 332 36.26 -11.63 47.21
CA ILE A 332 35.58 -12.88 47.54
C ILE A 332 35.28 -12.97 49.03
N PHE A 333 34.08 -13.43 49.35
CA PHE A 333 33.62 -13.53 50.72
C PHE A 333 32.97 -14.89 51.00
N PHE A 334 33.18 -15.38 52.21
CA PHE A 334 32.49 -16.51 52.79
C PHE A 334 31.20 -16.04 53.44
N VAL A 335 30.14 -16.84 53.31
CA VAL A 335 28.83 -16.59 53.90
C VAL A 335 28.39 -17.83 54.66
N LEU A 336 28.19 -17.66 55.96
CA LEU A 336 27.55 -18.67 56.80
C LEU A 336 26.03 -18.54 56.65
N MET A 337 25.35 -19.65 56.33
CA MET A 337 23.91 -19.69 56.11
C MET A 337 23.21 -20.43 57.24
N ARG A 338 21.92 -20.14 57.44
CA ARG A 338 21.09 -20.88 58.38
C ARG A 338 20.92 -22.32 57.91
N GLY A 339 21.41 -23.25 58.70
CA GLY A 339 21.26 -24.69 58.51
C GLY A 339 20.07 -25.27 59.27
N THR A 340 19.60 -26.43 58.82
CA THR A 340 18.55 -27.20 59.51
C THR A 340 19.02 -27.76 60.85
N TYR A 341 20.33 -28.00 60.99
CA TYR A 341 20.95 -28.61 62.17
C TYR A 341 21.67 -27.61 63.09
N ASP A 342 21.55 -26.30 62.85
CA ASP A 342 22.25 -25.25 63.61
C ASP A 342 22.03 -25.31 65.12
N ALA A 343 20.96 -25.93 65.59
CA ALA A 343 20.71 -26.13 67.02
C ALA A 343 21.70 -27.11 67.69
N LEU A 344 22.33 -27.98 66.91
CA LEU A 344 23.26 -29.02 67.36
C LEU A 344 24.72 -28.65 67.11
N LEU A 345 24.97 -27.62 66.29
CA LEU A 345 26.31 -27.21 65.88
C LEU A 345 26.92 -26.22 66.87
N GLN A 346 28.25 -26.21 66.93
CA GLN A 346 29.00 -25.29 67.78
C GLN A 346 29.10 -23.91 67.12
N PHE A 347 28.86 -22.86 67.89
CA PHE A 347 29.03 -21.46 67.45
C PHE A 347 29.78 -20.67 68.52
N PRO A 348 30.53 -19.61 68.14
CA PRO A 348 30.70 -19.09 66.78
C PRO A 348 31.53 -20.00 65.87
N PHE A 349 31.27 -19.94 64.56
CA PHE A 349 32.04 -20.67 63.55
C PHE A 349 33.50 -20.20 63.56
N ASN A 350 34.43 -21.12 63.82
CA ASN A 350 35.85 -20.79 64.01
C ASN A 350 36.80 -21.71 63.22
N TYR A 351 36.39 -22.08 62.00
CA TYR A 351 37.20 -22.91 61.11
C TYR A 351 37.87 -22.05 60.05
N LYS A 352 39.16 -22.30 59.78
CA LYS A 352 39.91 -21.56 58.77
C LYS A 352 39.28 -21.78 57.39
N VAL A 353 39.07 -20.70 56.64
CA VAL A 353 38.53 -20.74 55.28
C VAL A 353 39.64 -20.37 54.29
N THR A 354 39.77 -21.15 53.22
CA THR A 354 40.74 -20.90 52.14
C THR A 354 40.02 -20.81 50.82
N PHE A 355 40.39 -19.81 50.02
CA PHE A 355 39.94 -19.61 48.65
C PHE A 355 41.09 -19.90 47.70
N CYS A 356 40.77 -20.49 46.56
CA CYS A 356 41.71 -20.76 45.48
C CYS A 356 41.07 -20.38 44.15
N LEU A 357 41.66 -19.42 43.44
CA LEU A 357 41.33 -19.15 42.03
C LEU A 357 42.27 -19.98 41.16
N TYR A 358 41.68 -20.87 40.35
CA TYR A 358 42.44 -21.78 39.50
C TYR A 358 43.03 -21.08 38.29
N ASP A 359 44.35 -21.26 38.13
CA ASP A 359 45.03 -21.09 36.86
C ASP A 359 44.72 -22.29 35.97
N GLN A 360 44.13 -22.04 34.80
CA GLN A 360 43.73 -23.06 33.84
C GLN A 360 44.80 -23.31 32.77
N SER A 361 46.03 -22.83 32.99
CA SER A 361 47.20 -23.19 32.18
C SER A 361 47.95 -24.39 32.77
N ASP A 362 48.85 -24.97 31.97
CA ASP A 362 49.73 -26.07 32.40
C ASP A 362 50.67 -25.70 33.56
N LYS A 363 50.81 -24.40 33.87
CA LYS A 363 51.66 -23.92 34.96
C LYS A 363 51.04 -24.13 36.34
N GLN A 364 49.71 -24.21 36.44
CA GLN A 364 48.97 -24.36 37.69
C GLN A 364 49.35 -23.32 38.77
N GLU A 365 49.59 -22.06 38.39
CA GLU A 365 49.90 -20.96 39.30
C GLU A 365 48.63 -20.40 39.97
N HIS A 366 48.02 -21.23 40.81
CA HIS A 366 46.78 -20.91 41.51
C HIS A 366 46.95 -19.75 42.50
N ILE A 367 45.92 -18.92 42.65
CA ILE A 367 45.90 -17.84 43.64
C ILE A 367 45.17 -18.32 44.87
N ILE A 368 45.93 -18.51 45.95
CA ILE A 368 45.45 -19.08 47.20
C ILE A 368 45.55 -18.02 48.29
N ASP A 369 44.44 -17.75 48.97
CA ASP A 369 44.43 -16.89 50.15
C ASP A 369 43.45 -17.44 51.19
N SER A 370 43.68 -17.13 52.47
CA SER A 370 42.94 -17.71 53.57
C SER A 370 42.79 -16.75 54.74
N PHE A 371 41.69 -16.90 55.47
CA PHE A 371 41.48 -16.17 56.71
C PHE A 371 41.00 -17.13 57.82
N ARG A 372 41.23 -16.73 59.07
CA ARG A 372 40.58 -17.35 60.23
C ARG A 372 39.42 -16.46 60.68
N PRO A 373 38.22 -17.01 60.91
CA PRO A 373 37.08 -16.25 61.40
C PRO A 373 37.40 -15.44 62.67
N ASP A 374 36.94 -14.20 62.72
CA ASP A 374 36.91 -13.43 63.95
C ASP A 374 35.67 -13.81 64.76
N ILE A 375 35.86 -14.55 65.85
CA ILE A 375 34.78 -15.04 66.71
C ILE A 375 33.93 -13.95 67.35
N SER A 376 34.40 -12.69 67.38
CA SER A 376 33.63 -11.55 67.85
C SER A 376 32.69 -10.99 66.79
N SER A 377 32.94 -11.29 65.50
CA SER A 377 32.15 -10.80 64.38
C SER A 377 30.77 -11.47 64.31
N MET A 378 29.76 -10.67 63.98
CA MET A 378 28.40 -11.15 63.70
C MET A 378 28.33 -12.08 62.49
N SER A 379 29.33 -12.06 61.60
CA SER A 379 29.42 -12.91 60.41
C SER A 379 29.46 -14.41 60.74
N PHE A 380 30.00 -14.77 61.91
CA PHE A 380 30.27 -16.15 62.31
C PHE A 380 29.44 -16.62 63.51
N GLN A 381 28.55 -15.77 64.03
CA GLN A 381 27.59 -16.17 65.05
C GLN A 381 26.54 -17.12 64.47
N ARG A 382 25.78 -17.79 65.33
CA ARG A 382 24.65 -18.63 64.90
C ARG A 382 23.68 -17.82 64.04
N PRO A 383 23.40 -18.23 62.79
CA PRO A 383 22.50 -17.50 61.91
C PRO A 383 21.09 -17.37 62.48
N ARG A 384 20.55 -16.13 62.42
CA ARG A 384 19.17 -15.81 62.79
C ARG A 384 18.29 -15.58 61.55
N THR A 385 18.90 -15.06 60.50
CA THR A 385 18.36 -14.89 59.14
C THR A 385 18.89 -15.99 58.22
N ASP A 386 18.41 -16.05 56.97
CA ASP A 386 18.87 -17.05 55.99
C ASP A 386 20.39 -17.01 55.77
N MET A 387 20.98 -15.82 55.85
CA MET A 387 22.43 -15.60 55.72
C MET A 387 22.92 -14.61 56.76
N ASN A 388 24.15 -14.84 57.22
CA ASN A 388 24.92 -13.84 57.95
C ASN A 388 25.59 -12.84 56.99
N ILE A 389 26.17 -11.79 57.58
CA ILE A 389 27.03 -10.85 56.86
C ILE A 389 28.23 -11.59 56.29
N ALA A 390 28.58 -11.30 55.03
CA ALA A 390 29.70 -11.93 54.35
C ALA A 390 31.04 -11.44 54.92
N SER A 391 32.03 -12.32 55.02
CA SER A 391 33.38 -11.99 55.49
C SER A 391 34.45 -12.71 54.66
N GLY A 392 35.54 -12.04 54.34
CA GLY A 392 36.53 -12.56 53.40
C GLY A 392 37.56 -11.53 52.98
N ILE A 393 37.92 -11.54 51.70
CA ILE A 393 39.15 -10.93 51.18
C ILE A 393 38.77 -9.90 50.10
N PRO A 394 38.72 -8.60 50.44
CA PRO A 394 38.39 -7.56 49.47
C PRO A 394 39.38 -7.48 48.29
N LYS A 395 40.67 -7.64 48.54
CA LYS A 395 41.73 -7.55 47.52
C LYS A 395 42.24 -8.93 47.11
N PHE A 396 41.34 -9.82 46.67
CA PHE A 396 41.70 -11.22 46.40
C PHE A 396 42.50 -11.40 45.11
N PHE A 397 42.09 -10.75 44.01
CA PHE A 397 42.80 -10.83 42.74
C PHE A 397 42.74 -9.51 41.96
N SER A 398 43.85 -9.05 41.39
CA SER A 398 43.90 -7.77 40.65
C SER A 398 43.08 -7.83 39.36
N LEU A 399 42.20 -6.84 39.14
CA LEU A 399 41.46 -6.73 37.88
C LEU A 399 42.39 -6.41 36.71
N THR A 400 43.44 -5.62 36.94
CA THR A 400 44.45 -5.35 35.90
C THR A 400 45.11 -6.64 35.42
N ARG A 401 45.38 -7.59 36.32
CA ARG A 401 45.93 -8.91 35.94
C ARG A 401 44.89 -9.78 35.23
N LEU A 402 43.63 -9.71 35.65
CA LEU A 402 42.53 -10.45 35.02
C LEU A 402 42.24 -9.95 33.59
N GLN A 403 42.33 -8.64 33.36
CA GLN A 403 42.02 -7.99 32.07
C GLN A 403 43.15 -8.13 31.03
N GLN A 404 44.30 -8.69 31.39
CA GLN A 404 45.36 -8.97 30.43
C GLN A 404 44.88 -9.98 29.38
N ASN A 405 45.22 -9.74 28.10
CA ASN A 405 44.82 -10.60 26.98
C ASN A 405 45.28 -12.06 27.11
N ASN A 406 46.31 -12.33 27.93
CA ASN A 406 46.83 -13.67 28.18
C ASN A 406 46.56 -14.14 29.63
N ASN A 407 45.49 -13.66 30.26
CA ASN A 407 45.11 -14.18 31.57
C ASN A 407 44.76 -15.68 31.45
N SER A 408 45.23 -16.48 32.39
CA SER A 408 45.03 -17.93 32.39
C SER A 408 43.92 -18.38 33.36
N TYR A 409 43.30 -17.43 34.06
CA TYR A 409 42.27 -17.68 35.07
C TYR A 409 40.86 -17.74 34.47
N ILE A 410 40.66 -17.17 33.28
CA ILE A 410 39.43 -17.28 32.49
C ILE A 410 39.76 -17.97 31.16
N ARG A 411 39.11 -19.11 30.88
CA ARG A 411 39.17 -19.85 29.61
C ARG A 411 37.76 -20.25 29.22
N ASP A 412 37.44 -20.17 27.93
CA ASP A 412 36.09 -20.47 27.40
C ASP A 412 34.97 -19.76 28.19
N ASP A 413 35.20 -18.47 28.46
CA ASP A 413 34.34 -17.60 29.26
C ASP A 413 33.94 -18.18 30.64
N THR A 414 34.84 -18.99 31.22
CA THR A 414 34.63 -19.73 32.46
C THR A 414 35.81 -19.54 33.41
N MET A 415 35.53 -19.38 34.70
CA MET A 415 36.51 -19.37 35.78
C MET A 415 36.14 -20.39 36.87
N PHE A 416 37.13 -20.83 37.64
CA PHE A 416 36.94 -21.81 38.71
C PHE A 416 37.50 -21.28 40.03
N ILE A 417 36.67 -21.32 41.07
CA ILE A 417 37.06 -20.96 42.43
C ILE A 417 36.78 -22.13 43.35
N LYS A 418 37.79 -22.58 44.10
CA LYS A 418 37.60 -23.56 45.17
C LYS A 418 37.59 -22.90 46.53
N VAL A 419 36.62 -23.29 47.35
CA VAL A 419 36.51 -22.92 48.76
C VAL A 419 36.76 -24.16 49.58
N MET A 420 37.58 -24.06 50.61
CA MET A 420 37.86 -25.14 51.54
C MET A 420 37.76 -24.64 52.98
N VAL A 421 36.94 -25.31 53.77
CA VAL A 421 36.86 -25.11 55.22
C VAL A 421 37.65 -26.19 55.92
N HIS A 422 38.65 -25.79 56.70
CA HIS A 422 39.56 -26.71 57.37
C HIS A 422 39.02 -27.07 58.75
N PHE A 423 38.38 -28.24 58.85
CA PHE A 423 37.93 -28.85 60.11
C PHE A 423 39.05 -29.57 60.88
N ARG A 424 40.20 -29.78 60.22
CA ARG A 424 41.45 -30.29 60.80
C ARG A 424 42.57 -29.31 60.52
N GLU A 425 43.53 -29.18 61.43
CA GLU A 425 44.66 -28.26 61.21
C GLU A 425 45.65 -28.85 60.18
N ALA A 426 45.83 -28.14 59.07
CA ALA A 426 46.84 -28.44 58.06
C ALA A 426 47.86 -27.28 57.97
N PRO A 427 49.18 -27.57 57.87
CA PRO A 427 50.20 -26.54 57.67
C PRO A 427 49.93 -25.71 56.40
N LYS A 428 50.17 -24.39 56.46
CA LYS A 428 50.02 -23.51 55.28
C LYS A 428 50.91 -23.93 54.11
N THR A 429 52.08 -24.51 54.39
CA THR A 429 53.03 -25.04 53.41
C THR A 429 52.45 -26.16 52.54
N LEU A 430 51.40 -26.83 53.00
CA LEU A 430 50.76 -27.93 52.29
C LEU A 430 49.69 -27.46 51.29
N LEU A 431 49.26 -26.20 51.37
CA LEU A 431 48.17 -25.70 50.52
C LEU A 431 48.46 -25.84 49.02
N PRO A 432 49.65 -25.47 48.49
CA PRO A 432 49.95 -25.66 47.06
C PRO A 432 49.79 -27.12 46.63
N TYR A 433 50.24 -28.07 47.45
CA TYR A 433 50.07 -29.50 47.18
C TYR A 433 48.58 -29.89 47.13
N ILE A 434 47.81 -29.54 48.16
CA ILE A 434 46.37 -29.86 48.26
C ILE A 434 45.59 -29.33 47.05
N PHE A 435 45.88 -28.10 46.60
CA PHE A 435 45.17 -27.49 45.48
C PHE A 435 45.59 -28.05 44.11
N ASN A 436 46.80 -28.64 44.01
CA ASN A 436 47.29 -29.31 42.80
C ASN A 436 46.90 -30.80 42.72
N ILE A 437 46.33 -31.39 43.78
CA ILE A 437 45.72 -32.71 43.69
C ILE A 437 44.61 -32.65 42.63
N ASN A 438 44.58 -33.64 41.74
CA ASN A 438 43.58 -33.73 40.70
C ASN A 438 42.16 -33.70 41.33
N PRO A 439 41.36 -32.64 41.08
CA PRO A 439 40.04 -32.49 41.70
C PRO A 439 39.03 -33.55 41.24
N GLY A 440 39.31 -34.26 40.13
CA GLY A 440 38.48 -35.37 39.64
C GLY A 440 38.67 -36.69 40.39
N LEU A 441 39.63 -36.77 41.32
CA LEU A 441 39.79 -37.96 42.16
C LEU A 441 38.67 -38.03 43.23
N PRO A 442 38.20 -39.22 43.62
CA PRO A 442 37.34 -39.39 44.80
C PRO A 442 37.91 -38.67 46.04
N THR A 443 37.06 -37.99 46.81
CA THR A 443 37.47 -37.22 48.01
C THR A 443 38.34 -38.05 48.96
N ILE A 444 38.01 -39.33 49.16
CA ILE A 444 38.79 -40.23 50.02
C ILE A 444 40.24 -40.41 49.56
N LEU A 445 40.49 -40.41 48.24
CA LEU A 445 41.84 -40.48 47.69
C LEU A 445 42.56 -39.13 47.85
N GLN A 446 41.88 -38.01 47.61
CA GLN A 446 42.44 -36.68 47.84
C GLN A 446 42.87 -36.51 49.31
N GLU A 447 42.04 -36.95 50.25
CA GLU A 447 42.34 -36.94 51.69
C GLU A 447 43.51 -37.85 52.05
N THR A 448 43.55 -39.07 51.49
CA THR A 448 44.63 -40.03 51.72
C THR A 448 45.97 -39.47 51.24
N MET A 449 46.02 -38.91 50.04
CA MET A 449 47.22 -38.27 49.49
C MET A 449 47.67 -37.07 50.34
N THR A 450 46.71 -36.26 50.80
CA THR A 450 46.99 -35.14 51.70
C THR A 450 47.61 -35.61 53.01
N GLN A 451 47.09 -36.67 53.62
CA GLN A 451 47.63 -37.23 54.88
C GLN A 451 49.03 -37.80 54.71
N GLN A 452 49.29 -38.52 53.61
CA GLN A 452 50.62 -39.04 53.30
C GLN A 452 51.67 -37.91 53.16
N GLU A 453 51.31 -36.81 52.51
CA GLU A 453 52.21 -35.65 52.38
C GLU A 453 52.41 -34.92 53.72
N VAL A 454 51.39 -34.83 54.58
CA VAL A 454 51.54 -34.32 55.96
C VAL A 454 52.58 -35.15 56.73
N GLU A 455 52.47 -36.48 56.66
CA GLU A 455 53.38 -37.39 57.36
C GLU A 455 54.81 -37.28 56.83
N LYS A 456 54.98 -37.18 55.50
CA LYS A 456 56.27 -36.97 54.86
C LYS A 456 56.94 -35.67 55.30
N GLN A 457 56.20 -34.55 55.34
CA GLN A 457 56.72 -33.26 55.81
C GLN A 457 57.08 -33.30 57.30
N LYS A 458 56.27 -33.98 58.14
CA LYS A 458 56.61 -34.19 59.55
C LYS A 458 57.91 -34.98 59.71
N GLN A 459 58.08 -36.08 58.98
CA GLN A 459 59.30 -36.89 59.03
C GLN A 459 60.56 -36.10 58.60
N GLN A 460 60.46 -35.27 57.56
CA GLN A 460 61.56 -34.40 57.15
C GLN A 460 61.93 -33.38 58.23
N SER A 461 60.95 -32.76 58.89
CA SER A 461 61.21 -31.80 59.98
C SER A 461 61.88 -32.39 61.23
N THR A 462 61.67 -33.69 61.49
CA THR A 462 62.30 -34.41 62.61
C THR A 462 63.73 -34.87 62.33
N VAL A 463 64.13 -35.02 61.07
CA VAL A 463 65.51 -35.39 60.70
C VAL A 463 66.45 -34.18 60.83
N ASP A 464 66.00 -32.99 60.42
CA ASP A 464 66.81 -31.76 60.49
C ASP A 464 67.10 -31.26 61.92
N THR A 465 66.33 -31.71 62.92
CA THR A 465 66.54 -31.36 64.35
C THR A 465 67.46 -32.33 65.11
N SER A 466 68.00 -33.36 64.43
CA SER A 466 68.81 -34.43 65.04
C SER A 466 70.32 -34.37 64.75
N VAL A 467 70.84 -33.21 64.30
CA VAL A 467 72.29 -32.99 64.19
C VAL A 467 72.84 -32.56 65.56
N PRO A 468 73.74 -33.32 66.21
CA PRO A 468 74.28 -32.95 67.51
C PRO A 468 75.24 -31.76 67.40
N ALA A 469 75.06 -30.77 68.27
CA ALA A 469 75.98 -29.66 68.44
C ALA A 469 77.37 -30.18 68.85
N VAL A 470 78.35 -30.04 67.95
CA VAL A 470 79.76 -30.26 68.27
C VAL A 470 80.17 -29.24 69.31
N SER A 471 80.52 -29.74 70.49
CA SER A 471 80.98 -28.95 71.64
C SER A 471 82.35 -28.36 71.31
N SER A 472 82.44 -27.05 71.17
CA SER A 472 83.71 -26.33 71.12
C SER A 472 84.28 -26.20 72.54
N THR A 473 85.25 -27.05 72.87
CA THR A 473 86.01 -27.03 74.12
C THR A 473 86.89 -25.78 74.18
N THR A 474 86.83 -25.13 75.33
CA THR A 474 87.69 -24.06 75.83
C THR A 474 89.19 -24.41 75.75
N LEU A 475 90.00 -23.45 75.28
CA LEU A 475 91.43 -23.37 75.58
C LEU A 475 91.73 -21.94 76.06
N ASN A 476 91.73 -21.79 77.38
CA ASN A 476 92.48 -20.75 78.08
C ASN A 476 93.92 -21.25 78.22
N SER A 477 94.90 -20.46 77.79
CA SER A 477 96.26 -20.55 78.30
C SER A 477 96.97 -19.20 78.16
N THR A 478 97.27 -18.65 79.36
CA THR A 478 98.39 -17.77 79.75
C THR A 478 98.59 -16.43 79.07
#